data_AF-A0A381VZN6-F1
#
_entry.id   AF-A0A381VZN6-F1
#
_cell.length_a   1.000
_cell.length_b   1.000
_cell.length_c   1.000
_cell.angle_alpha   90.00
_cell.angle_beta   90.00
_cell.angle_gamma   90.00
#
_symmetry.space_group_name_H-M   'P 1'
#
loop_
_entity.id
_entity.type
_entity.pdbx_description
1 polymer ?
#
loop_
_entity_poly.entity_id
_entity_poly.type
_entity_poly.pdbx_seq_one_letter_code
_entity_poly.pdbx_strand_id
1 'polypeptide(L)' 'MANIFNQHPNEVGETYLQHLWAAWKYSFTFLFLFVAAFIHSIFPFFFKGTSSAKVMAMAEHMKARKEKK' A
#
# COMPACT_ATOMS: atom_id res chain seq x y z
N MET A 1 7.53 15.39 -25.28
CA MET A 1 6.77 14.18 -24.88
C MET A 1 6.78 14.14 -23.35
N ALA A 2 5.63 13.95 -22.70
CA ALA A 2 5.59 13.87 -21.23
C ALA A 2 6.27 12.56 -20.76
N ASN A 3 7.11 12.63 -19.73
CA ASN A 3 7.70 11.43 -19.14
C ASN A 3 6.68 10.76 -18.21
N ILE A 4 6.04 9.70 -18.72
CA ILE A 4 4.99 8.96 -18.01
C ILE A 4 5.46 8.33 -16.69
N PHE A 5 6.75 8.05 -16.54
CA PHE A 5 7.30 7.51 -15.30
C PHE A 5 7.37 8.56 -14.19
N ASN A 6 7.59 9.82 -14.55
CA ASN A 6 7.75 10.91 -13.59
C ASN A 6 6.49 11.75 -13.42
N GLN A 7 5.54 11.70 -14.37
CA GLN A 7 4.31 12.50 -14.29
C GLN A 7 3.56 12.24 -12.97
N HIS A 8 3.21 10.99 -12.69
CA HIS A 8 2.46 10.65 -11.49
C HIS A 8 3.25 10.88 -10.18
N PRO A 9 4.52 10.44 -10.05
CA PRO A 9 5.32 10.77 -8.87
C PRO A 9 5.39 12.28 -8.60
N ASN A 10 5.58 13.10 -9.65
CA ASN A 10 5.63 14.56 -9.50
C ASN A 10 4.29 15.15 -9.07
N GLU A 11 3.14 14.62 -9.53
CA GLU A 11 1.80 15.07 -9.11
C GLU A 11 1.57 14.94 -7.59
N VAL A 12 2.29 14.00 -6.95
CA VAL A 12 2.25 13.74 -5.51
C VAL A 12 3.53 14.19 -4.78
N GLY A 13 4.40 14.97 -5.43
CA GLY A 13 5.59 15.55 -4.81
C GLY A 13 6.73 14.58 -4.56
N GLU A 14 6.84 13.50 -5.33
CA GLU A 14 7.83 12.43 -5.14
C GLU A 14 8.73 12.24 -6.36
N THR A 15 9.99 11.84 -6.12
CA THR A 15 10.85 11.28 -7.17
C THR A 15 10.38 9.88 -7.56
N TYR A 16 10.72 9.45 -8.78
CA TYR A 16 10.39 8.09 -9.25
C TYR A 16 10.81 7.00 -8.26
N LEU A 17 12.02 7.08 -7.69
CA LEU A 17 12.52 6.06 -6.77
C LEU A 17 11.77 6.05 -5.42
N GLN A 18 11.39 7.22 -4.89
CA GLN A 18 10.57 7.31 -3.68
C GLN A 18 9.20 6.65 -3.91
N HIS A 19 8.57 6.96 -5.05
CA HIS A 19 7.27 6.43 -5.40
C HIS A 19 7.32 4.92 -5.66
N LEU A 20 8.34 4.46 -6.40
CA LEU A 20 8.60 3.04 -6.65
C LEU A 20 8.76 2.25 -5.35
N TRP A 21 9.58 2.75 -4.42
CA TRP A 21 9.83 2.08 -3.15
C TRP A 21 8.56 2.02 -2.29
N ALA A 22 7.75 3.07 -2.27
CA ALA A 22 6.46 3.06 -1.60
C ALA A 22 5.50 2.04 -2.23
N ALA A 23 5.44 1.98 -3.57
CA ALA A 23 4.64 1.01 -4.28
C ALA A 23 5.04 -0.43 -3.93
N TRP A 24 6.34 -0.75 -3.93
CA TRP A 24 6.83 -2.07 -3.51
C TRP A 24 6.42 -2.43 -2.08
N LYS A 25 6.53 -1.51 -1.12
CA LYS A 25 6.07 -1.74 0.26
C LYS A 25 4.59 -2.11 0.30
N TYR A 26 3.74 -1.40 -0.46
CA TYR A 26 2.32 -1.74 -0.55
C TYR A 26 2.10 -3.09 -1.22
N SER A 27 2.81 -3.39 -2.32
CA SER A 27 2.71 -4.68 -3.01
C SER A 27 3.02 -5.87 -2.10
N PHE A 28 4.14 -5.83 -1.37
CA PHE A 28 4.49 -6.90 -0.42
C PHE A 28 3.52 -6.99 0.75
N THR A 29 3.00 -5.85 1.23
CA THR A 29 1.98 -5.85 2.27
C THR A 29 0.68 -6.48 1.76
N PHE A 30 0.22 -6.14 0.55
CA PHE A 30 -0.95 -6.75 -0.06
C PHE A 30 -0.79 -8.26 -0.23
N LEU A 31 0.37 -8.72 -0.68
CA LEU A 31 0.67 -10.15 -0.79
C LEU A 31 0.58 -10.85 0.58
N PHE A 32 1.17 -10.26 1.62
CA PHE A 32 1.05 -10.78 2.98
C PHE A 32 -0.41 -10.81 3.46
N LEU A 33 -1.19 -9.76 3.22
CA LEU A 33 -2.59 -9.68 3.63
C LEU A 33 -3.49 -10.66 2.89
N PHE A 34 -3.19 -10.95 1.63
CA PHE A 34 -3.82 -12.03 0.88
C PHE A 34 -3.58 -13.37 1.57
N VAL A 35 -2.33 -13.72 1.88
CA VAL A 35 -1.99 -14.97 2.57
C VAL A 35 -2.66 -15.03 3.95
N ALA A 36 -2.62 -13.95 4.72
CA ALA A 36 -3.23 -13.88 6.05
C ALA A 36 -4.76 -14.07 5.99
N ALA A 37 -5.44 -13.39 5.06
CA ALA A 37 -6.88 -13.52 4.87
C ALA A 37 -7.28 -14.91 4.35
N PHE A 38 -6.47 -15.49 3.46
CA PHE A 38 -6.68 -16.83 2.93
C PHE A 38 -6.53 -17.90 4.02
N ILE A 39 -5.51 -17.80 4.88
CA ILE A 39 -5.37 -18.71 6.04
C ILE A 39 -6.53 -18.51 7.01
N HIS A 40 -6.91 -17.25 7.31
CA HIS A 40 -8.02 -16.94 8.21
C HIS A 40 -9.37 -17.48 7.72
N SER A 41 -9.63 -17.51 6.41
CA SER A 41 -10.88 -18.05 5.88
C SER A 41 -11.03 -19.55 6.10
N ILE A 42 -9.92 -20.28 6.21
CA ILE A 42 -9.90 -21.71 6.56
C ILE A 42 -9.83 -21.90 8.09
N PHE A 43 -9.03 -21.08 8.76
CA PHE A 43 -8.75 -21.15 10.19
C PHE A 43 -9.10 -19.81 10.87
N PRO A 44 -10.37 -19.60 11.30
CA PRO A 44 -10.86 -18.29 11.75
C PRO A 44 -10.22 -17.78 13.06
N PHE A 45 -9.43 -18.61 13.75
CA PHE A 45 -8.67 -18.22 14.93
C PHE A 45 -7.28 -17.64 14.60
N PHE A 46 -6.73 -17.88 13.40
CA PHE A 46 -5.47 -17.28 12.96
C PHE A 46 -5.69 -15.90 12.33
N PHE A 47 -4.72 -14.99 12.48
CA PHE A 47 -4.70 -13.66 11.85
C PHE A 47 -5.96 -12.79 12.04
N LYS A 48 -6.73 -13.00 13.13
CA LYS A 48 -7.95 -12.23 13.45
C LYS A 48 -7.71 -10.73 13.34
N GLY A 49 -8.48 -10.05 12.48
CA GLY A 49 -8.41 -8.60 12.29
C GLY A 49 -7.12 -8.06 11.66
N THR A 50 -6.18 -8.91 11.25
CA THR A 50 -4.88 -8.47 10.70
C THR A 50 -5.07 -7.70 9.40
N SER A 51 -5.86 -8.24 8.47
CA SER A 51 -6.07 -7.62 7.16
C SER A 51 -6.85 -6.32 7.26
N SER A 52 -7.92 -6.25 8.05
CA SER A 52 -8.69 -5.01 8.23
C SER A 52 -7.84 -3.92 8.88
N ALA A 53 -7.14 -4.22 9.97
CA ALA A 53 -6.29 -3.26 10.67
C ALA A 53 -5.18 -2.70 9.75
N LYS A 54 -4.53 -3.55 8.96
CA LYS A 54 -3.48 -3.10 8.04
C LYS A 54 -4.00 -2.34 6.83
N VAL A 55 -5.12 -2.75 6.23
CA VAL A 55 -5.74 -1.99 5.13
C VAL A 55 -6.15 -0.60 5.59
N MET A 56 -6.76 -0.47 6.78
CA MET A 56 -7.13 0.83 7.34
C MET A 56 -5.89 1.71 7.58
N ALA A 57 -4.84 1.17 8.22
CA ALA A 57 -3.60 1.91 8.44
C ALA A 57 -2.92 2.34 7.12
N MET A 58 -2.94 1.48 6.09
CA MET A 58 -2.44 1.82 4.77
C MET A 58 -3.26 2.92 4.11
N ALA A 59 -4.58 2.86 4.20
CA ALA A 59 -5.46 3.89 3.65
C ALA A 59 -5.18 5.26 4.27
N GLU A 60 -5.04 5.34 5.60
CA GLU A 60 -4.67 6.58 6.28
C GLU A 60 -3.27 7.07 5.87
N HIS A 61 -2.30 6.17 5.75
CA HIS A 61 -0.97 6.51 5.25
C HIS A 61 -1.00 7.04 3.80
N MET A 62 -1.81 6.46 2.92
CA MET A 62 -1.99 6.92 1.54
C MET A 62 -2.65 8.30 1.47
N LYS A 63 -3.66 8.55 2.30
CA LYS A 63 -4.29 9.88 2.43
C LYS A 63 -3.26 10.93 2.87
N ALA A 64 -2.56 10.67 3.97
CA ALA A 64 -1.54 11.58 4.50
C ALA A 64 -0.42 11.85 3.47
N ARG A 65 -0.07 10.87 2.63
CA ARG A 65 0.90 11.08 1.53
C ARG A 65 0.35 11.98 0.43
N LYS A 66 -0.93 11.86 0.09
CA LYS A 66 -1.57 12.70 -0.93
C LYS A 66 -1.76 14.15 -0.47
N GLU A 67 -1.94 14.37 0.82
CA GLU A 67 -2.19 15.69 1.44
C GLU A 67 -0.93 16.54 1.64
N LYS A 68 0.28 15.97 1.51
CA LYS A 68 1.57 16.68 1.65
C LYS A 68 1.91 17.64 0.49
N LYS A 69 0.91 18.23 -0.16
CA LYS A 69 1.11 19.27 -1.18
C LYS A 69 1.47 20.61 -0.57
#